data_AF-A0A6M1SQ60-F1
#
_entry.id   AF-A0A6M1SQ60-F1
#
_cell.length_a   1.000
_cell.length_b   1.000
_cell.length_c   1.000
_cell.angle_alpha   90.00
_cell.angle_beta   90.00
_cell.angle_gamma   90.00
#
_symmetry.space_group_name_H-M   'P 1'
#
loop_
_entity.id
_entity.type
_entity.pdbx_description
1 polymer ?
#
loop_
_entity_poly.entity_id
_entity_poly.type
_entity_poly.pdbx_seq_one_letter_code
_entity_poly.pdbx_strand_id
1 'polypeptide(L)'
;MSSRSNHARLVALEKEMEEAAANFDFERAAALRDEIARWKGEDEGIVGQPPPGQMGLGSNVPVREPPKNWVKPKKPDFMTKNVKPRGGR
;
A
#
# COMPACT_ATOMS: atom_id res chain seq x y z
N MET A 1 -15.20 -12.68 -8.29
CA MET A 1 -15.07 -12.70 -9.77
C MET A 1 -13.86 -13.55 -10.13
N SER A 2 -13.91 -14.34 -11.21
CA SER A 2 -12.82 -15.24 -11.60
C SER A 2 -11.66 -14.45 -12.22
N SER A 3 -10.42 -14.90 -12.03
CA SER A 3 -9.23 -14.28 -12.67
C SER A 3 -9.38 -14.16 -14.19
N ARG A 4 -10.08 -15.13 -14.81
CA ARG A 4 -10.35 -15.17 -16.24
C ARG A 4 -11.31 -14.07 -16.72
N SER A 5 -12.30 -13.71 -15.89
CA SER A 5 -13.25 -12.63 -16.23
C SER A 5 -12.60 -11.25 -16.14
N ASN A 6 -11.67 -11.07 -15.20
CA ASN A 6 -10.92 -9.82 -15.06
C ASN A 6 -9.98 -9.60 -16.25
N HIS A 7 -9.29 -10.66 -16.69
CA HIS A 7 -8.43 -10.60 -17.87
C HIS A 7 -9.20 -10.26 -19.14
N ALA A 8 -10.36 -10.89 -19.37
CA ALA A 8 -11.21 -10.57 -20.53
C ALA A 8 -11.68 -9.11 -20.54
N ARG A 9 -11.95 -8.54 -19.36
CA ARG A 9 -12.34 -7.14 -19.20
C ARG A 9 -11.19 -6.18 -19.47
N LEU A 10 -9.97 -6.51 -19.03
CA LEU A 10 -8.77 -5.71 -19.33
C LEU A 10 -8.49 -5.64 -20.83
N VAL A 11 -8.59 -6.78 -21.53
CA VAL A 11 -8.40 -6.83 -22.99
C VAL A 11 -9.44 -5.98 -23.73
N ALA A 12 -10.69 -5.97 -23.26
CA ALA A 12 -11.73 -5.12 -23.84
C ALA A 12 -11.41 -3.62 -23.66
N LEU A 13 -11.00 -3.21 -22.45
CA LEU A 13 -10.62 -1.82 -22.17
C LEU A 13 -9.39 -1.36 -22.99
N GLU A 14 -8.39 -2.23 -23.16
CA GLU A 14 -7.22 -1.93 -23.99
C GLU A 14 -7.61 -1.70 -25.45
N LYS A 15 -8.53 -2.50 -25.99
CA LYS A 15 -9.06 -2.32 -27.34
C LYS A 15 -9.83 -1.01 -27.50
N GLU A 16 -10.69 -0.67 -26.54
CA GLU A 16 -11.44 0.60 -26.56
C GLU A 16 -10.50 1.82 -26.49
N MET A 17 -9.38 1.70 -25.76
CA MET A 17 -8.38 2.76 -25.65
C MET A 17 -7.65 2.97 -27.00
N GLU A 18 -7.28 1.88 -27.68
CA GLU A 18 -6.67 1.94 -29.02
C GLU A 18 -7.63 2.56 -30.05
N GLU A 19 -8.91 2.20 -30.01
CA GLU A 19 -9.94 2.79 -30.88
C GLU A 19 -10.13 4.29 -30.61
N ALA A 20 -10.13 4.71 -29.33
CA ALA A 20 -10.19 6.13 -28.97
C ALA A 20 -8.94 6.89 -29.45
N ALA A 21 -7.75 6.32 -29.28
CA ALA A 21 -6.50 6.89 -29.75
C ALA A 21 -6.45 7.02 -31.28
N ALA A 22 -6.97 6.03 -32.01
CA ALA A 22 -7.08 6.07 -33.47
C ALA A 22 -8.03 7.18 -33.97
N ASN A 23 -9.06 7.49 -33.19
CA ASN A 23 -9.99 8.58 -33.45
C ASN A 23 -9.52 9.95 -32.90
N PHE A 24 -8.29 10.03 -32.37
CA PHE A 24 -7.72 11.22 -31.72
C PHE A 24 -8.50 11.73 -30.50
N ASP A 25 -9.31 10.86 -29.87
CA ASP A 25 -10.02 11.17 -28.62
C ASP A 25 -9.13 10.80 -27.41
N PHE A 26 -8.16 11.67 -27.14
CA PHE A 26 -7.16 11.45 -26.09
C PHE A 26 -7.72 11.57 -24.68
N GLU A 27 -8.79 12.35 -24.48
CA GLU A 27 -9.47 12.46 -23.18
C GLU A 27 -10.11 11.13 -22.81
N ARG A 28 -10.81 10.51 -23.78
CA ARG A 28 -11.38 9.17 -23.58
C ARG A 28 -10.30 8.10 -23.40
N ALA A 29 -9.21 8.17 -24.18
CA ALA A 29 -8.09 7.25 -24.03
C ALA A 29 -7.42 7.37 -22.64
N ALA A 30 -7.28 8.59 -22.12
CA ALA A 30 -6.73 8.83 -20.78
C ALA A 30 -7.63 8.25 -19.67
N ALA A 31 -8.95 8.47 -19.76
CA ALA A 31 -9.90 7.87 -18.81
C ALA A 31 -9.86 6.33 -18.81
N LEU A 32 -9.75 5.72 -20.00
CA LEU A 32 -9.62 4.26 -20.14
C LEU A 32 -8.29 3.75 -19.58
N ARG A 33 -7.18 4.47 -19.78
CA ARG A 33 -5.88 4.15 -19.17
C ARG A 33 -5.96 4.13 -17.65
N ASP A 34 -6.58 5.14 -17.05
CA ASP A 34 -6.70 5.23 -15.59
C ASP A 34 -7.59 4.11 -15.04
N GLU A 35 -8.66 3.75 -15.77
CA GLU A 35 -9.47 2.59 -15.43
C GLU A 35 -8.67 1.27 -15.52
N ILE A 36 -7.87 1.07 -16.56
CA ILE A 36 -6.97 -0.09 -16.71
C ILE A 36 -5.99 -0.17 -15.53
N ALA A 37 -5.36 0.95 -15.14
CA ALA A 37 -4.43 1.01 -14.02
C ALA A 37 -5.11 0.62 -12.70
N ARG A 38 -6.36 1.07 -12.48
CA ARG A 38 -7.18 0.67 -11.33
C ARG A 38 -7.44 -0.85 -11.31
N TRP A 39 -7.76 -1.44 -12.46
CA TRP A 39 -8.02 -2.88 -12.56
C TRP A 39 -6.74 -3.74 -12.48
N LYS A 40 -5.59 -3.21 -12.90
CA LYS A 40 -4.26 -3.84 -12.75
C LYS A 40 -3.71 -3.72 -11.32
N GLY A 41 -4.30 -2.86 -10.48
CA GLY A 41 -3.82 -2.61 -9.12
C GLY A 41 -2.59 -1.70 -9.06
N GLU A 42 -2.31 -0.96 -10.14
CA GLU A 42 -1.19 -0.02 -10.23
C GLU A 42 -1.49 1.31 -9.48
N ASP A 43 -2.75 1.55 -9.13
CA ASP A 43 -3.24 2.80 -8.50
C ASP A 43 -3.06 2.84 -6.96
N GLU A 44 -2.75 1.71 -6.31
CA GLU A 44 -2.43 1.73 -4.86
C GLU A 44 -1.06 2.33 -4.54
N GLY A 45 -0.27 2.69 -5.57
CA GLY A 45 1.11 3.15 -5.44
C GLY A 45 1.37 4.64 -5.60
N ILE A 46 0.41 5.47 -6.05
CA ILE A 46 0.76 6.84 -6.48
C ILE A 46 0.56 7.93 -5.40
N VAL A 47 -0.33 7.77 -4.41
CA VAL A 47 -0.37 8.67 -3.23
C VAL A 47 -0.91 7.97 -1.97
N GLY A 48 -0.40 6.79 -1.63
CA GLY A 48 -0.63 6.21 -0.30
C GLY A 48 0.26 6.90 0.73
N GLN A 49 -0.30 7.44 1.82
CA GLN A 49 0.51 7.92 2.94
C GLN A 49 1.46 6.78 3.36
N PRO A 50 2.79 6.98 3.34
CA PRO A 50 3.70 5.93 3.76
C PRO A 50 3.36 5.51 5.19
N PRO A 51 3.36 4.20 5.51
CA PRO A 51 3.13 3.73 6.85
C PRO A 51 4.02 4.48 7.84
N PRO A 52 3.50 4.81 9.04
CA PRO A 52 4.23 5.58 10.03
C PRO A 52 5.60 4.94 10.30
N GLY A 53 6.68 5.67 9.97
CA GLY A 53 8.08 5.21 10.06
C GLY A 53 8.85 5.15 8.75
N GLN A 54 8.18 5.24 7.60
CA GLN A 54 8.85 5.20 6.28
C GLN A 54 9.29 6.58 5.76
N MET A 55 8.70 7.66 6.28
CA MET A 55 8.94 9.04 5.83
C MET A 55 10.00 9.71 6.71
N GLY A 56 11.28 9.34 6.57
CA GLY A 56 12.34 9.96 7.34
C GLY A 56 13.73 9.70 6.78
N LEU A 57 14.52 10.75 6.61
CA LEU A 57 15.96 10.70 6.42
C LEU A 57 16.57 9.92 7.61
N GLY A 58 16.75 8.60 7.45
CA GLY A 58 17.07 7.68 8.54
C GLY A 58 16.36 6.31 8.48
N SER A 59 15.33 6.10 7.65
CA SER A 59 14.63 4.80 7.54
C SER A 59 15.46 3.67 6.92
N ASN A 60 16.70 3.96 6.47
CA ASN A 60 17.69 3.00 5.99
C ASN A 60 18.67 2.55 7.09
N VAL A 61 18.36 2.75 8.38
CA VAL A 61 19.15 2.09 9.43
C VAL A 61 18.89 0.58 9.34
N PRO A 62 19.91 -0.26 9.04
CA PRO A 62 19.73 -1.70 9.13
C PRO A 62 19.32 -2.04 10.56
N VAL A 63 18.14 -2.65 10.71
CA VAL A 63 17.71 -3.20 12.00
C VAL A 63 18.74 -4.24 12.39
N ARG A 64 19.40 -4.06 13.55
CA ARG A 64 20.35 -5.06 14.05
C ARG A 64 19.61 -6.37 14.28
N GLU A 65 19.87 -7.36 13.45
CA GLU A 65 19.36 -8.71 13.67
C GLU A 65 20.04 -9.30 14.91
N PRO A 66 19.26 -9.75 15.91
CA PRO A 66 19.83 -10.42 17.06
C PRO A 66 20.42 -11.78 16.62
N PRO A 67 21.46 -12.28 17.31
CA PRO A 67 22.06 -13.56 16.97
C PRO A 67 21.05 -14.70 17.09
N LYS A 68 21.28 -15.78 16.33
CA LYS A 68 20.45 -16.99 16.35
C LYS A 68 20.35 -17.51 17.80
N ASN A 69 19.12 -17.66 18.29
CA ASN A 69 18.74 -18.04 19.66
C ASN A 69 18.81 -16.94 20.75
N TRP A 70 18.91 -15.67 20.40
CA TRP A 70 18.76 -14.59 21.38
C TRP A 70 17.32 -14.49 21.91
N VAL A 71 17.15 -14.59 23.22
CA VAL A 71 15.86 -14.41 23.89
C VAL A 71 15.84 -13.02 24.55
N LYS A 72 14.87 -12.19 24.15
CA LYS A 72 14.68 -10.87 24.75
C LYS A 72 14.38 -11.01 26.25
N PRO A 73 15.12 -10.33 27.15
CA PRO A 73 14.83 -10.40 28.57
C PRO A 73 13.44 -9.82 28.87
N LYS A 74 12.76 -10.42 29.85
CA LYS A 74 11.49 -9.89 30.35
C LYS A 74 11.74 -8.52 30.98
N LYS A 75 10.89 -7.54 30.66
CA LYS A 75 10.96 -6.22 31.28
C LYS A 75 10.78 -6.37 32.80
N PRO A 76 11.61 -5.71 33.62
CA PRO A 76 11.40 -5.73 35.07
C PRO A 76 10.02 -5.17 35.41
N ASP A 77 9.42 -5.68 36.48
CA ASP A 77 8.17 -5.11 37.00
C ASP A 77 8.44 -3.66 37.40
N PHE A 78 7.61 -2.75 36.90
CA PHE A 78 7.75 -1.32 37.19
C PHE A 78 7.41 -0.97 38.64
N MET A 79 6.92 -1.93 39.43
CA MET A 79 6.46 -1.73 40.81
C MET A 79 5.39 -0.62 40.92
N THR A 80 4.68 -0.31 39.82
CA THR A 80 3.70 0.79 39.73
C THR A 80 2.26 0.35 39.97
N LYS A 81 2.03 -0.90 40.38
CA LYS A 81 0.69 -1.48 40.59
C LYS A 81 -0.13 -0.76 41.68
N ASN A 82 0.48 0.12 42.48
CA ASN A 82 -0.19 0.86 43.56
C ASN A 82 -0.50 2.33 43.22
N VAL A 83 -0.29 2.76 41.97
CA VAL A 83 -0.61 4.14 41.55
C VAL A 83 -1.97 4.13 40.84
N LYS A 84 -2.99 4.72 41.48
CA LYS A 84 -4.31 4.93 40.84
C LYS A 84 -4.13 5.81 39.59
N PRO A 85 -4.67 5.43 38.41
CA PRO A 85 -4.65 6.31 37.26
C PRO A 85 -5.42 7.60 37.59
N ARG A 86 -4.75 8.75 37.50
CA ARG A 86 -5.41 10.05 37.67
C ARG A 86 -6.15 10.39 36.38
N GLY A 87 -7.45 10.13 36.38
CA GLY A 87 -8.40 10.69 35.42
C GLY A 87 -8.41 10.01 34.05
N GLY A 88 -9.36 9.08 33.85
CA GLY A 88 -9.82 8.74 32.51
C GLY A 88 -10.77 9.84 32.02
N ARG A 89 -10.48 10.39 30.85
CA ARG A 89 -11.48 10.96 29.94
C ARG A 89 -11.72 9.95 28.83
#